data_AF-A0A381T6K1-F1
#
_entry.id   AF-A0A381T6K1-F1
#
_cell.length_a   1.000
_cell.length_b   1.000
_cell.length_c   1.000
_cell.angle_alpha   90.00
_cell.angle_beta   90.00
_cell.angle_gamma   90.00
#
_symmetry.space_group_name_H-M   'P 1'
#
loop_
_entity.id
_entity.type
_entity.pdbx_description
1 polymer ?
#
loop_
_entity_poly.entity_id
_entity_poly.type
_entity_poly.pdbx_seq_one_letter_code
_entity_poly.pdbx_strand_id
1 'polypeptide(L)'
;MLGFLSGDWSLPILPTLIITILTLGMISQLYPTSGKLKISVLVYIFMITGMGITSFGRLEALQTFPTLIIAIGASLFMVSDRMLGWNKFKTPFYLAEGIILFTYYS
;
A
#
# COMPACT_ATOMS: atom_id res chain seq x y z
N MET A 1 -18.99 -8.88 3.49
CA MET A 1 -19.17 -7.45 3.86
C MET A 1 -19.26 -7.22 5.38
N LEU A 2 -19.73 -8.18 6.19
CA LEU A 2 -19.80 -8.08 7.66
C LEU A 2 -18.45 -8.13 8.41
N GLY A 3 -17.36 -8.44 7.71
CA GLY A 3 -16.07 -8.61 8.36
C GLY A 3 -15.57 -7.34 9.05
N PHE A 4 -15.70 -6.16 8.43
CA PHE A 4 -15.18 -4.91 8.99
C PHE A 4 -15.78 -4.54 10.36
N LEU A 5 -16.96 -5.08 10.71
CA LEU A 5 -17.69 -4.78 11.94
C LEU A 5 -17.45 -5.80 13.07
N SER A 6 -16.86 -6.97 12.78
CA SER A 6 -16.43 -7.88 13.83
C SER A 6 -15.22 -7.26 14.52
N GLY A 7 -15.36 -6.86 15.80
CA GLY A 7 -14.36 -6.13 16.59
C GLY A 7 -13.02 -6.83 16.82
N ASP A 8 -12.73 -7.92 16.10
CA ASP A 8 -11.52 -8.73 16.15
C ASP A 8 -10.40 -8.04 15.33
N TRP A 9 -10.00 -6.85 15.76
CA TRP A 9 -8.90 -6.10 15.15
C TRP A 9 -7.60 -6.41 15.89
N SER A 10 -6.67 -7.10 15.22
CA SER A 10 -5.27 -7.16 15.66
C SER A 10 -4.49 -6.05 14.98
N LEU A 11 -3.58 -5.40 15.71
CA LEU A 11 -2.57 -4.53 15.13
C LEU A 11 -1.28 -5.34 14.94
N PRO A 12 -0.96 -5.76 13.71
CA PRO A 12 0.12 -6.69 13.46
C PRO A 12 1.44 -5.91 13.55
N ILE A 13 2.18 -6.13 14.64
CA ILE A 13 3.31 -5.27 15.00
C ILE A 13 4.37 -5.28 13.88
N LEU A 14 4.73 -6.47 13.40
CA LEU A 14 5.80 -6.64 12.42
C LEU A 14 5.41 -6.11 11.02
N PRO A 15 4.26 -6.48 10.42
CA PRO A 15 3.80 -5.86 9.16
C PRO A 15 3.61 -4.35 9.27
N THR A 16 3.05 -3.84 10.38
CA THR A 16 2.84 -2.39 10.57
C THR A 16 4.15 -1.63 10.57
N LEU A 17 5.18 -2.17 11.23
CA LEU A 17 6.50 -1.55 11.30
C LEU A 17 7.17 -1.54 9.92
N ILE A 18 7.12 -2.65 9.18
CA ILE A 18 7.63 -2.74 7.80
C ILE A 18 6.91 -1.74 6.89
N ILE A 19 5.57 -1.73 6.90
CA ILE A 19 4.75 -0.84 6.08
C ILE A 19 5.08 0.62 6.42
N THR A 20 5.20 0.96 7.70
CA THR A 20 5.52 2.34 8.12
C THR A 20 6.89 2.78 7.63
N ILE A 21 7.92 1.92 7.71
CA ILE A 21 9.25 2.21 7.16
C ILE A 21 9.18 2.43 5.65
N LEU A 22 8.45 1.55 4.93
CA LEU A 22 8.27 1.64 3.48
C LEU A 22 7.52 2.93 3.07
N THR A 23 6.53 3.33 3.85
CA THR A 23 5.75 4.56 3.69
C THR A 23 6.61 5.80 3.92
N LEU A 24 7.41 5.83 4.99
CA LEU A 24 8.35 6.93 5.25
C LEU A 24 9.38 7.07 4.11
N GLY A 25 9.88 5.96 3.59
CA GLY A 25 10.73 5.96 2.39
C GLY A 25 10.05 6.58 1.18
N MET A 26 8.79 6.22 0.92
CA MET A 26 8.01 6.80 -0.19
C MET A 26 7.76 8.31 -0.01
N ILE A 27 7.39 8.74 1.20
CA ILE A 27 7.18 10.17 1.48
C ILE A 27 8.47 10.95 1.25
N SER A 28 9.60 10.46 1.77
CA SER A 28 10.91 11.10 1.59
C SER A 28 11.28 11.28 0.10
N GLN A 29 10.93 10.29 -0.73
CA GLN A 29 11.26 10.32 -2.16
C GLN A 29 10.30 11.16 -3.00
N LEU A 30 8.99 11.18 -2.68
CA LEU A 30 7.95 11.80 -3.48
C LEU A 30 7.61 13.22 -3.03
N TYR A 31 7.65 13.51 -1.73
CA TYR A 31 7.33 14.82 -1.17
C TYR A 31 8.13 15.99 -1.77
N PRO A 32 9.47 15.91 -1.96
CA PRO A 32 10.22 17.01 -2.55
C PRO A 32 9.88 17.27 -4.02
N THR A 33 9.52 16.23 -4.79
CA THR A 33 9.28 16.33 -6.23
C THR A 33 7.82 16.56 -6.62
N SER A 34 6.88 16.41 -5.66
CA SER A 34 5.43 16.50 -5.92
C SER A 34 4.88 17.91 -6.16
N GLY A 35 5.70 18.97 -6.08
CA GLY A 35 5.30 20.33 -6.42
C GLY A 35 4.02 20.81 -5.72
N LYS A 36 2.97 21.16 -6.50
CA LYS A 36 1.66 21.60 -5.99
C LYS A 36 0.78 20.46 -5.47
N LEU A 37 1.09 19.20 -5.77
CA LEU A 37 0.29 18.02 -5.43
C LEU A 37 0.70 17.37 -4.09
N LYS A 38 1.60 17.98 -3.31
CA LYS A 38 2.14 17.42 -2.06
C LYS A 38 1.07 16.94 -1.08
N ILE A 39 0.03 17.75 -0.88
CA ILE A 39 -1.08 17.42 0.03
C ILE A 39 -1.84 16.20 -0.48
N SER A 40 -2.18 16.18 -1.77
CA SER A 40 -2.85 15.04 -2.39
C SER A 40 -2.02 13.75 -2.31
N VAL A 41 -0.70 13.84 -2.49
CA VAL A 41 0.21 12.69 -2.37
C VAL A 41 0.27 12.17 -0.95
N LEU A 42 0.33 13.05 0.07
CA LEU A 42 0.32 12.63 1.47
C LEU A 42 -0.98 11.93 1.86
N VAL A 43 -2.13 12.51 1.49
CA VAL A 43 -3.45 11.91 1.76
C VAL A 43 -3.55 10.55 1.09
N TYR A 44 -3.06 10.44 -0.13
CA TYR A 44 -3.07 9.20 -0.88
C TYR A 44 -2.18 8.12 -0.24
N ILE A 45 -0.92 8.45 0.07
CA ILE A 45 0.00 7.54 0.77
C ILE A 45 -0.59 7.09 2.10
N PHE A 46 -1.26 7.98 2.83
CA PHE A 46 -1.94 7.66 4.09
C PHE A 46 -3.05 6.62 3.89
N MET A 47 -3.90 6.79 2.87
CA MET A 47 -4.97 5.82 2.55
C MET A 47 -4.41 4.45 2.19
N ILE A 48 -3.37 4.39 1.35
CA ILE A 48 -2.73 3.12 0.96
C ILE A 48 -2.03 2.44 2.15
N THR A 49 -1.40 3.23 3.01
CA THR A 49 -0.79 2.72 4.25
C THR A 49 -1.83 2.11 5.18
N GLY A 50 -2.98 2.80 5.36
CA GLY A 50 -4.09 2.30 6.16
C GLY A 50 -4.68 1.00 5.60
N MET A 51 -4.83 0.91 4.27
CA MET A 51 -5.24 -0.33 3.60
C MET A 51 -4.28 -1.49 3.89
N GLY A 52 -2.96 -1.25 3.78
CA GLY A 52 -1.95 -2.26 4.10
C GLY A 52 -2.06 -2.76 5.54
N ILE A 53 -2.05 -1.84 6.52
CA ILE A 53 -2.12 -2.19 7.95
C ILE A 53 -3.41 -2.96 8.28
N THR A 54 -4.56 -2.50 7.77
CA THR A 54 -5.85 -3.16 8.03
C THR A 54 -5.95 -4.54 7.37
N SER A 55 -5.36 -4.74 6.19
CA SER A 55 -5.32 -6.04 5.53
C SER A 55 -4.53 -7.08 6.33
N PHE A 56 -3.35 -6.72 6.83
CA PHE A 56 -2.53 -7.60 7.66
C PHE A 56 -3.12 -7.80 9.05
N GLY A 57 -3.75 -6.78 9.63
CA GLY A 57 -4.42 -6.91 10.93
C GLY A 57 -5.59 -7.88 10.86
N ARG A 58 -6.26 -7.90 9.71
CA ARG A 58 -7.31 -8.87 9.43
C ARG A 58 -6.78 -10.29 9.22
N LEU A 59 -5.63 -10.44 8.57
CA LEU A 59 -4.95 -11.73 8.43
C LEU A 59 -4.52 -12.29 9.78
N GLU A 60 -3.92 -11.48 10.65
CA GLU A 60 -3.53 -11.94 11.99
C GLU A 60 -4.72 -12.34 12.85
N ALA A 61 -5.83 -11.58 12.80
CA ALA A 61 -6.99 -11.84 13.64
C ALA A 61 -7.73 -13.13 13.28
N LEU A 62 -7.86 -13.44 11.98
CA LEU A 62 -8.69 -14.56 11.53
C LEU A 62 -7.90 -15.74 10.98
N GLN A 63 -6.69 -15.52 10.45
CA GLN A 63 -5.82 -16.56 9.88
C GLN A 63 -6.52 -17.49 8.86
N THR A 64 -7.47 -16.95 8.09
CA THR A 64 -8.22 -17.69 7.08
C THR A 64 -7.61 -17.54 5.67
N PHE A 65 -7.92 -18.48 4.77
CA PHE A 65 -7.48 -18.41 3.38
C PHE A 65 -7.94 -17.13 2.64
N PRO A 66 -9.19 -16.65 2.78
CA PRO A 66 -9.60 -15.37 2.18
C PRO A 66 -8.80 -14.17 2.72
N THR A 67 -8.49 -14.14 4.02
CA THR A 67 -7.70 -13.06 4.61
C THR A 67 -6.24 -13.07 4.14
N LEU A 68 -5.71 -14.25 3.81
CA LEU A 68 -4.39 -14.38 3.21
C LEU A 68 -4.37 -13.79 1.79
N ILE A 69 -5.36 -14.11 0.95
CA ILE A 69 -5.49 -13.54 -0.39
C ILE A 69 -5.60 -12.02 -0.33
N ILE A 70 -6.39 -11.47 0.62
CA ILE A 70 -6.52 -10.02 0.81
C ILE A 70 -5.18 -9.38 1.15
N ALA A 71 -4.38 -9.97 2.05
CA ALA A 71 -3.08 -9.43 2.42
C ALA A 71 -2.06 -9.50 1.26
N ILE A 72 -2.09 -10.58 0.47
CA ILE A 72 -1.27 -10.72 -0.75
C ILE A 72 -1.66 -9.65 -1.77
N GLY A 73 -2.96 -9.50 -2.05
CA GLY A 73 -3.47 -8.49 -2.98
C GLY A 73 -3.13 -7.06 -2.52
N ALA A 74 -3.27 -6.76 -1.23
CA ALA A 74 -2.87 -5.47 -0.68
C ALA A 74 -1.36 -5.22 -0.84
N SER A 75 -0.53 -6.24 -0.64
CA SER A 75 0.92 -6.15 -0.83
C SER A 75 1.28 -5.87 -2.30
N LEU A 76 0.68 -6.59 -3.24
CA LEU A 76 0.87 -6.36 -4.67
C LEU A 76 0.42 -4.96 -5.08
N PHE A 77 -0.72 -4.52 -4.58
CA PHE A 77 -1.25 -3.18 -4.83
C PHE A 77 -0.31 -2.08 -4.32
N MET A 78 0.23 -2.22 -3.10
CA MET A 78 1.20 -1.27 -2.55
C MET A 78 2.50 -1.20 -3.38
N VAL A 79 2.96 -2.34 -3.91
CA VAL A 79 4.13 -2.37 -4.81
C VAL A 79 3.82 -1.67 -6.14
N SER A 80 2.66 -1.97 -6.73
CA SER A 80 2.19 -1.32 -7.96
C SER A 80 2.13 0.20 -7.80
N ASP A 81 1.59 0.65 -6.66
CA ASP A 81 1.43 2.07 -6.37
C ASP A 81 2.77 2.80 -6.22
N ARG A 82 3.74 2.17 -5.54
CA ARG A 82 5.09 2.72 -5.44
C ARG A 82 5.69 2.95 -6.82
N MET A 83 5.50 2.03 -7.76
CA MET A 83 5.99 2.18 -9.14
C MET A 83 5.28 3.33 -9.86
N LEU A 84 3.97 3.47 -9.66
CA LEU A 84 3.18 4.55 -10.25
C LEU A 84 3.60 5.93 -9.72
N GLY A 85 3.82 6.05 -8.41
CA GLY A 85 4.36 7.27 -7.79
C GLY A 85 5.76 7.61 -8.31
N TRP A 86 6.65 6.63 -8.44
CA TRP A 86 7.98 6.83 -8.98
C TRP A 86 7.95 7.32 -10.44
N ASN A 87 7.14 6.67 -11.28
CA ASN A 87 6.97 7.02 -12.69
C ASN A 87 6.41 8.45 -12.86
N LYS A 88 5.47 8.85 -11.98
CA LYS A 88 4.80 10.15 -12.05
C LYS A 88 5.62 11.32 -11.52
N PHE A 89 6.39 11.11 -10.45
CA PHE A 89 7.00 12.23 -9.70
C PHE A 89 8.53 12.24 -9.70
N LYS A 90 9.22 11.22 -10.24
CA LYS A 90 10.69 11.26 -10.37
C LYS A 90 11.13 11.24 -11.82
N THR A 91 11.21 10.06 -12.41
CA THR A 91 11.70 9.86 -13.77
C THR A 91 10.85 8.77 -14.39
N PRO A 92 10.17 9.05 -15.52
CA PRO A 92 9.38 8.04 -16.18
C PRO A 92 10.29 6.92 -16.68
N PHE A 93 9.91 5.66 -16.46
CA PHE A 93 10.68 4.49 -16.92
C PHE A 93 9.81 3.63 -17.84
N TYR A 94 10.37 3.21 -18.97
CA TYR A 94 9.63 2.55 -20.06
C TYR A 94 8.93 1.23 -19.65
N LEU A 95 9.45 0.53 -18.63
CA LEU A 95 8.88 -0.71 -18.10
C LEU A 95 7.76 -0.47 -17.05
N ALA A 96 7.45 0.78 -16.69
CA ALA A 96 6.52 1.10 -15.62
C ALA A 96 5.11 0.60 -15.91
N GLU A 97 4.61 0.87 -17.10
CA GLU A 97 3.25 0.49 -17.50
C GLU A 97 3.06 -1.02 -17.51
N GLY A 98 4.08 -1.78 -17.96
CA GLY A 98 4.03 -3.24 -17.96
C GLY A 98 3.99 -3.85 -16.56
N ILE A 99 4.80 -3.34 -15.63
CA ILE A 99 4.82 -3.80 -14.24
C ILE A 99 3.54 -3.39 -13.50
N ILE A 100 3.04 -2.18 -13.75
CA ILE A 100 1.78 -1.68 -13.18
C ILE A 100 0.60 -2.52 -13.65
N LEU A 101 0.48 -2.77 -14.97
CA LEU A 101 -0.61 -3.59 -15.51
C LEU A 101 -0.54 -5.04 -15.03
N PHE A 102 0.66 -5.62 -14.97
CA PHE A 102 0.85 -6.98 -14.47
C PHE A 102 0.40 -7.10 -13.02
N THR A 103 0.87 -6.21 -12.14
CA THR A 103 0.53 -6.23 -10.71
C THR A 103 -0.91 -5.80 -10.40
N TYR A 104 -1.60 -5.14 -11.33
CA TYR A 104 -2.99 -4.70 -11.17
C TYR A 104 -4.01 -5.77 -11.61
N TYR A 105 -3.65 -6.60 -12.60
CA TYR A 105 -4.56 -7.60 -13.20
C TYR A 105 -4.23 -9.05 -12.85
N SER A 106 -3.14 -9.32 -12.12
CA SER A 106 -2.79 -10.65 -11.59
C SER A 106 -3.38 -10.90 -10.21
#